data_AF-A0A0K8V4L8-F1
#
_entry.id   AF-A0A0K8V4L8-F1
#
_cell.length_a   1.000
_cell.length_b   1.000
_cell.length_c   1.000
_cell.angle_alpha   90.00
_cell.angle_beta   90.00
_cell.angle_gamma   90.00
#
_symmetry.space_group_name_H-M   'P 1'
#
loop_
_entity.id
_entity.type
_entity.pdbx_description
1 polymer ?
#
loop_
_entity_poly.entity_id
_entity_poly.type
_entity_poly.pdbx_seq_one_letter_code
_entity_poly.pdbx_strand_id
1 'polypeptide(L)'
;MWPGRISEDQLFYAAILTVLAISVFYDRSVNACYEYQYCLTPLNYSGRYMEDETYGDMPDKAKMLCDGFCHHNSTLRLRCCAYDATVKLERISEQVCRYNHLIRGFVIHGEIAKDNEFPFMAALGWRIKNETTGNTTIVYKCGGTIYDRGYVITAAHCLYHSSDLPVVVRPGGFALNDTEAWDLEIEEVIEHPNYEYPNAYNDIAIIRLKTIF
;
A
#
# COMPACT_ATOMS: atom_id res chain seq x y z
N MET A 1 54.68 31.83 13.84
CA MET A 1 54.30 31.54 12.44
C MET A 1 52.92 30.91 12.50
N TRP A 2 51.87 31.73 12.39
CA TRP A 2 50.47 31.29 12.53
C TRP A 2 50.01 30.65 11.21
N PRO A 3 49.33 29.48 11.22
CA PRO A 3 48.63 29.03 10.03
C PRO A 3 47.39 29.90 9.83
N GLY A 4 47.15 30.31 8.59
CA GLY A 4 46.13 31.28 8.20
C GLY A 4 44.72 30.91 8.62
N ARG A 5 43.98 31.91 9.10
CA ARG A 5 42.55 31.84 9.42
C ARG A 5 41.77 31.71 8.11
N ILE A 6 41.08 30.58 7.94
CA ILE A 6 40.16 30.31 6.82
C ILE A 6 39.02 31.36 6.93
N SER A 7 38.73 32.09 5.84
CA SER A 7 37.64 33.09 5.84
C SER A 7 36.27 32.41 5.85
N GLU A 8 35.25 33.06 6.41
CA GLU A 8 33.88 32.53 6.45
C GLU A 8 33.34 32.19 5.05
N ASP A 9 33.75 32.94 4.03
CA ASP A 9 33.41 32.66 2.63
C ASP A 9 33.98 31.32 2.13
N GLN A 10 35.18 30.93 2.57
CA GLN A 10 35.79 29.65 2.19
C GLN A 10 35.06 28.46 2.84
N LEU A 11 34.57 28.64 4.08
CA LEU A 11 33.74 27.65 4.76
C LEU A 11 32.35 27.53 4.11
N PHE A 12 31.79 28.64 3.66
CA PHE A 12 30.49 28.67 2.97
C PHE A 12 30.56 27.99 1.59
N TYR A 13 31.61 28.27 0.81
CA TYR A 13 31.84 27.59 -0.48
C TYR A 13 32.16 26.10 -0.30
N ALA A 14 32.92 25.73 0.73
CA ALA A 14 33.17 24.32 1.05
C ALA A 14 31.87 23.60 1.47
N ALA A 15 30.99 24.25 2.24
CA ALA A 15 29.69 23.71 2.63
C ALA A 15 28.71 23.59 1.45
N ILE A 16 28.71 24.57 0.53
CA ILE A 16 27.90 24.50 -0.70
C ILE A 16 28.44 23.39 -1.63
N LEU A 17 29.76 23.24 -1.77
CA LEU A 17 30.36 22.17 -2.56
C LEU A 17 30.12 20.79 -1.94
N THR A 18 30.10 20.65 -0.61
CA THR A 18 29.73 19.38 0.02
C THR A 18 28.24 19.12 -0.07
N VAL A 19 27.35 20.11 0.06
CA VAL A 19 25.90 19.93 -0.12
C VAL A 19 25.56 19.63 -1.58
N LEU A 20 26.20 20.28 -2.54
CA LEU A 20 26.08 19.97 -3.97
C LEU A 20 26.70 18.62 -4.31
N ALA A 21 27.83 18.23 -3.71
CA ALA A 21 28.36 16.88 -3.87
C ALA A 21 27.39 15.87 -3.27
N ILE A 22 26.83 16.11 -2.08
CA ILE A 22 25.85 15.22 -1.45
C ILE A 22 24.58 15.13 -2.30
N SER A 23 24.07 16.21 -2.90
CA SER A 23 22.89 16.15 -3.78
C SER A 23 23.18 15.57 -5.16
N VAL A 24 24.39 15.75 -5.72
CA VAL A 24 24.84 15.10 -6.96
C VAL A 24 25.15 13.61 -6.75
N PHE A 25 25.52 13.20 -5.53
CA PHE A 25 25.65 11.78 -5.15
C PHE A 25 24.32 11.16 -4.69
N TYR A 26 23.33 11.95 -4.28
CA TYR A 26 21.97 11.47 -3.95
C TYR A 26 21.03 11.40 -5.15
N ASP A 27 21.44 11.90 -6.30
CA ASP A 27 20.69 11.75 -7.56
C ASP A 27 21.41 10.78 -8.50
N ARG A 28 21.42 9.50 -8.11
CA ARG A 28 21.52 8.39 -9.06
C ARG A 28 20.66 7.24 -8.58
N SER A 29 19.56 7.07 -9.31
CA SER A 29 18.68 5.91 -9.43
C SER A 29 17.45 5.88 -8.51
N VAL A 30 16.34 6.39 -9.06
CA VAL A 30 15.12 5.58 -9.14
C VAL A 30 15.55 4.26 -9.78
N ASN A 31 15.96 3.28 -8.96
CA ASN A 31 16.49 2.02 -9.50
C ASN A 31 15.35 1.30 -10.20
N ALA A 32 15.36 1.40 -11.52
CA ALA A 32 14.91 0.34 -12.40
C ALA A 32 15.23 -1.03 -11.80
N CYS A 33 14.31 -1.98 -11.92
CA CYS A 33 14.52 -3.28 -11.30
C CYS A 33 15.73 -4.00 -11.85
N TYR A 34 16.54 -4.53 -10.93
CA TYR A 34 17.77 -5.23 -11.22
C TYR A 34 17.83 -6.54 -10.43
N GLU A 35 18.64 -7.48 -10.91
CA GLU A 35 18.78 -8.80 -10.31
C GLU A 35 19.27 -8.70 -8.85
N TYR A 36 18.77 -9.59 -7.98
CA TYR A 36 19.06 -9.65 -6.56
C TYR A 36 18.63 -8.45 -5.71
N GLN A 37 17.90 -7.49 -6.30
CA GLN A 37 17.26 -6.42 -5.54
C GLN A 37 16.28 -6.99 -4.50
N TYR A 38 16.29 -6.43 -3.30
CA TYR A 38 15.37 -6.81 -2.22
C TYR A 38 13.91 -6.56 -2.61
N CYS A 39 13.05 -7.52 -2.26
CA CYS A 39 11.61 -7.44 -2.51
C CYS A 39 10.82 -8.13 -1.39
N LEU A 40 9.53 -7.84 -1.34
CA LEU A 40 8.57 -8.54 -0.49
C LEU A 40 7.61 -9.30 -1.40
N THR A 41 7.43 -10.60 -1.17
CA THR A 41 6.43 -11.41 -1.87
C THR A 41 5.00 -11.02 -1.43
N PRO A 42 3.95 -11.37 -2.18
CA PRO A 42 2.55 -11.24 -1.77
C PRO A 42 2.19 -11.95 -0.44
N LEU A 43 3.03 -12.90 0.00
CA LEU A 43 2.92 -13.56 1.31
C LEU A 43 3.67 -12.81 2.43
N ASN A 44 4.14 -11.58 2.16
CA ASN A 44 4.94 -10.74 3.05
C ASN A 44 6.27 -11.37 3.51
N TYR A 45 6.83 -12.27 2.71
CA TYR A 45 8.18 -12.79 2.94
C TYR A 45 9.21 -11.94 2.22
N SER A 46 10.32 -11.67 2.91
CA SER A 46 11.51 -11.04 2.33
C SER A 46 12.14 -11.97 1.29
N GLY A 47 12.44 -11.41 0.13
CA GLY A 47 13.02 -12.12 -1.00
C GLY A 47 13.90 -11.22 -1.84
N ARG A 48 14.31 -11.75 -3.00
CA ARG A 48 14.99 -10.97 -4.03
C ARG A 48 14.42 -11.23 -5.41
N TYR A 49 14.57 -10.25 -6.28
CA TYR A 49 14.26 -10.38 -7.69
C TYR A 49 15.28 -11.30 -8.38
N MET A 50 14.79 -12.25 -9.17
CA MET A 50 15.61 -13.21 -9.91
C MET A 50 15.09 -13.35 -11.34
N GLU A 51 15.97 -13.75 -12.24
CA GLU A 51 15.61 -14.01 -13.64
C GLU A 51 14.76 -15.29 -13.79
N ASP A 52 14.02 -15.36 -14.89
CA ASP A 52 13.13 -16.50 -15.19
C ASP A 52 13.93 -17.81 -15.41
N GLU A 53 15.19 -17.75 -15.89
CA GLU A 53 16.10 -18.91 -15.98
C GLU A 53 16.41 -19.47 -14.59
N THR A 54 16.87 -18.61 -13.68
CA THR A 54 17.18 -19.01 -12.29
C THR A 54 15.93 -19.53 -11.55
N TYR A 55 14.75 -18.97 -11.82
CA TYR A 55 13.48 -19.52 -11.34
C TYR A 55 13.21 -20.92 -11.91
N GLY A 56 13.52 -21.15 -13.19
CA GLY A 56 13.35 -22.44 -13.87
C GLY A 56 14.09 -23.59 -13.19
N ASP A 57 15.31 -23.31 -12.71
CA ASP A 57 16.18 -24.29 -12.05
C ASP A 57 15.81 -24.59 -10.59
N MET A 58 14.89 -23.81 -10.00
CA MET A 58 14.48 -24.01 -8.62
C MET A 58 13.61 -25.27 -8.43
N PRO A 59 13.70 -25.93 -7.25
CA PRO A 59 12.76 -26.98 -6.89
C PRO A 59 11.33 -26.42 -6.78
N ASP A 60 10.33 -27.23 -7.13
CA ASP A 60 8.92 -26.79 -7.20
C ASP A 60 8.42 -26.15 -5.90
N LYS A 61 8.87 -26.63 -4.74
CA LYS A 61 8.53 -26.03 -3.44
C LYS A 61 9.04 -24.60 -3.29
N ALA A 62 10.24 -24.29 -3.81
CA ALA A 62 10.79 -22.94 -3.77
C ALA A 62 10.09 -22.01 -4.77
N LYS A 63 9.67 -22.55 -5.93
CA LYS A 63 8.88 -21.80 -6.92
C LYS A 63 7.55 -21.28 -6.36
N MET A 64 6.96 -21.98 -5.38
CA MET A 64 5.73 -21.54 -4.68
C MET A 64 5.95 -20.31 -3.79
N LEU A 65 7.19 -19.99 -3.45
CA LEU A 65 7.58 -18.80 -2.68
C LEU A 65 7.94 -17.62 -3.57
N CYS A 66 7.72 -17.76 -4.88
CA CYS A 66 8.08 -16.76 -5.87
C CYS A 66 6.84 -16.15 -6.50
N ASP A 67 6.46 -14.96 -6.04
CA ASP A 67 5.34 -14.22 -6.59
C ASP A 67 5.60 -12.71 -6.49
N GLY A 68 5.01 -11.94 -7.40
CA GLY A 68 5.36 -10.54 -7.67
C GLY A 68 6.43 -10.40 -8.75
N PHE A 69 6.20 -9.44 -9.65
CA PHE A 69 7.07 -9.16 -10.79
C PHE A 69 7.53 -7.72 -10.77
N CYS A 70 8.76 -7.52 -11.25
CA CYS A 70 9.16 -6.21 -11.69
C CYS A 70 9.53 -6.22 -13.17
N HIS A 71 9.13 -5.14 -13.86
CA HIS A 71 9.40 -4.92 -15.27
C HIS A 71 10.28 -3.69 -15.43
N HIS A 72 11.32 -3.81 -16.26
CA HIS A 72 12.14 -2.67 -16.68
C HIS A 72 12.39 -2.72 -18.19
N ASN A 73 12.19 -1.58 -18.87
CA ASN A 73 12.42 -1.40 -20.30
C ASN A 73 11.75 -2.46 -21.22
N SER A 74 10.57 -2.97 -20.85
CA SER A 74 9.75 -3.96 -21.60
C SER A 74 10.38 -5.35 -21.85
N THR A 75 11.69 -5.51 -21.68
CA THR A 75 12.39 -6.79 -21.92
C THR A 75 12.84 -7.49 -20.64
N LEU A 76 13.14 -6.73 -19.58
CA LEU A 76 13.59 -7.31 -18.32
C LEU A 76 12.38 -7.57 -17.43
N ARG A 77 12.11 -8.86 -17.19
CA ARG A 77 11.12 -9.34 -16.22
C ARG A 77 11.86 -10.10 -15.13
N LEU A 78 11.73 -9.62 -13.90
CA LEU A 78 12.29 -10.28 -12.72
C LEU A 78 11.17 -10.71 -11.78
N ARG A 79 11.33 -11.87 -11.17
CA ARG A 79 10.37 -12.45 -10.24
C ARG A 79 10.91 -12.37 -8.82
N CYS A 80 10.09 -11.89 -7.88
CA CYS A 80 10.45 -11.87 -6.47
C CYS A 80 10.33 -13.26 -5.87
N CYS A 81 11.41 -13.80 -5.29
CA CYS A 81 11.48 -15.11 -4.66
C CYS A 81 11.96 -14.99 -3.20
N ALA A 82 11.21 -15.57 -2.25
CA ALA A 82 11.64 -15.64 -0.85
C ALA A 82 12.56 -16.84 -0.57
N TYR A 83 13.63 -16.65 0.22
CA TYR A 83 14.64 -17.69 0.50
C TYR A 83 14.45 -18.41 1.84
N ASP A 84 13.83 -17.73 2.82
CA ASP A 84 13.68 -18.24 4.20
C ASP A 84 12.20 -18.23 4.62
N ALA A 85 11.37 -18.74 3.72
CA ALA A 85 9.93 -18.81 3.91
C ALA A 85 9.48 -20.27 3.88
N THR A 86 8.63 -20.64 4.83
CA THR A 86 7.91 -21.91 4.76
C THR A 86 6.77 -21.76 3.77
N VAL A 87 6.61 -22.71 2.85
CA VAL A 87 5.50 -22.72 1.88
C VAL A 87 4.20 -22.81 2.67
N LYS A 88 3.53 -21.67 2.81
CA LYS A 88 2.16 -21.59 3.28
C LYS A 88 1.26 -21.88 2.08
N LEU A 89 0.64 -23.06 2.07
CA LEU A 89 -0.26 -23.49 0.98
C LEU A 89 -1.51 -22.61 0.82
N GLU A 90 -1.79 -21.78 1.82
CA GLU A 90 -2.98 -20.94 1.91
C GLU A 90 -2.55 -19.47 1.99
N ARG A 91 -3.26 -18.60 1.26
CA ARG A 91 -3.07 -17.14 1.37
C ARG A 91 -3.33 -16.70 2.82
N ILE A 92 -2.75 -15.58 3.25
CA ILE A 92 -3.02 -15.02 4.59
C ILE A 92 -4.53 -14.84 4.79
N SER A 93 -5.25 -14.35 3.77
CA SER A 93 -6.72 -14.24 3.80
C SER A 93 -7.43 -15.58 3.96
N GLU A 94 -6.91 -16.64 3.38
CA GLU A 94 -7.46 -18.00 3.49
C GLU A 94 -7.17 -18.61 4.87
N GLN A 95 -5.95 -18.42 5.41
CA GLN A 95 -5.60 -18.84 6.77
C GLN A 95 -6.46 -18.12 7.82
N VAL A 96 -6.60 -16.79 7.67
CA VAL A 96 -7.45 -15.96 8.53
C VAL A 96 -8.90 -16.36 8.38
N CYS A 97 -9.38 -16.62 7.16
CA CYS A 97 -10.73 -17.13 6.95
C CYS A 97 -10.91 -18.47 7.67
N ARG A 98 -10.05 -19.47 7.50
CA ARG A 98 -10.21 -20.78 8.17
C ARG A 98 -10.11 -20.69 9.69
N TYR A 99 -9.25 -19.81 10.20
CA TYR A 99 -9.06 -19.63 11.65
C TYR A 99 -10.22 -18.87 12.30
N ASN A 100 -10.74 -17.84 11.64
CA ASN A 100 -11.81 -16.99 12.16
C ASN A 100 -13.22 -17.44 11.75
N HIS A 101 -13.36 -18.26 10.70
CA HIS A 101 -14.60 -18.91 10.29
C HIS A 101 -14.84 -20.20 11.09
N LEU A 102 -14.53 -20.15 12.39
CA LEU A 102 -15.15 -21.09 13.32
C LEU A 102 -16.64 -20.74 13.36
N ILE A 103 -17.50 -21.76 13.28
CA ILE A 103 -18.95 -21.67 13.44
C ILE A 103 -19.26 -21.26 14.90
N ARG A 104 -18.93 -20.03 15.28
CA ARG A 104 -19.33 -19.40 16.54
C ARG A 104 -20.38 -18.37 16.24
N GLY A 105 -21.53 -18.86 15.78
CA GLY A 105 -22.73 -18.07 15.59
C GLY A 105 -22.56 -16.91 14.61
N PHE A 106 -23.67 -16.26 14.29
CA PHE A 106 -23.59 -14.92 13.71
C PHE A 106 -22.95 -13.98 14.74
N VAL A 107 -22.19 -12.99 14.28
CA VAL A 107 -21.79 -11.85 15.14
C VAL A 107 -23.07 -11.09 15.51
N ILE A 108 -23.74 -11.53 16.56
CA ILE A 108 -24.86 -10.84 17.19
C ILE A 108 -24.29 -10.02 18.36
N HIS A 109 -24.59 -8.73 18.41
CA HIS A 109 -24.01 -7.78 19.40
C HIS A 109 -22.48 -7.60 19.29
N GLY A 110 -21.96 -7.40 18.08
CA GLY A 110 -20.52 -7.39 17.78
C GLY A 110 -19.60 -6.73 18.80
N GLU A 111 -18.39 -7.27 18.91
CA GLU A 111 -17.37 -6.82 19.86
C GLU A 111 -16.42 -5.81 19.20
N ILE A 112 -15.79 -4.95 20.01
CA ILE A 112 -14.74 -4.04 19.54
C ILE A 112 -13.55 -4.89 19.10
N ALA A 113 -13.18 -4.80 17.82
CA ALA A 113 -11.98 -5.44 17.29
C ALA A 113 -10.73 -4.86 17.96
N LYS A 114 -9.73 -5.70 18.18
CA LYS A 114 -8.44 -5.25 18.69
C LYS A 114 -7.69 -4.45 17.63
N ASP A 115 -6.78 -3.60 18.08
CA ASP A 115 -5.88 -2.87 17.19
C ASP A 115 -5.15 -3.86 16.26
N ASN A 116 -5.19 -3.56 14.97
CA ASN A 116 -4.63 -4.37 13.88
C ASN A 116 -5.16 -5.83 13.79
N GLU A 117 -6.31 -6.17 14.37
CA GLU A 117 -6.89 -7.52 14.26
C GLU A 117 -7.24 -7.90 12.81
N PHE A 118 -7.75 -6.91 12.05
CA PHE A 118 -8.10 -7.06 10.64
C PHE A 118 -7.36 -6.01 9.80
N PRO A 119 -6.05 -6.19 9.53
CA PRO A 119 -5.21 -5.17 8.92
C PRO A 119 -5.56 -4.89 7.46
N PHE A 120 -6.30 -5.79 6.81
CA PHE A 120 -6.81 -5.60 5.46
C PHE A 120 -8.06 -4.72 5.41
N MET A 121 -8.70 -4.40 6.54
CA MET A 121 -9.84 -3.50 6.55
C MET A 121 -9.42 -2.10 6.11
N ALA A 122 -10.34 -1.37 5.50
CA ALA A 122 -10.14 0.01 5.09
C ALA A 122 -11.43 0.81 5.35
N ALA A 123 -11.29 2.08 5.68
CA ALA A 123 -12.40 3.02 5.78
C ALA A 123 -12.27 4.13 4.73
N LEU A 124 -13.36 4.40 4.03
CA LEU A 124 -13.43 5.40 2.97
C LEU A 124 -13.89 6.74 3.52
N GLY A 125 -13.08 7.78 3.29
CA GLY A 125 -13.30 9.12 3.83
C GLY A 125 -13.72 10.11 2.77
N TRP A 126 -14.79 10.85 3.05
CA TRP A 126 -15.28 11.97 2.24
C TRP A 126 -14.90 13.30 2.88
N ARG A 127 -14.57 14.27 2.04
CA ARG A 127 -14.37 15.65 2.46
C ARG A 127 -15.72 16.34 2.59
N ILE A 128 -16.12 16.70 3.80
CA ILE A 128 -17.39 17.39 4.07
C ILE A 128 -17.09 18.79 4.59
N LYS A 129 -17.70 19.79 3.96
CA LYS A 129 -17.67 21.18 4.43
C LYS A 129 -18.79 21.41 5.42
N ASN A 130 -18.45 21.95 6.59
CA ASN A 130 -19.43 22.45 7.53
C ASN A 130 -19.84 23.87 7.10
N GLU A 131 -21.10 24.04 6.68
CA GLU A 131 -21.60 25.33 6.18
C GLU A 131 -21.59 26.45 7.23
N THR A 132 -21.67 26.10 8.52
CA THR A 132 -21.72 27.08 9.63
C THR A 132 -20.33 27.59 10.02
N THR A 133 -19.32 26.71 10.03
CA THR A 133 -17.96 27.07 10.45
C THR A 133 -17.00 27.31 9.28
N GLY A 134 -17.37 26.89 8.07
CA GLY A 134 -16.49 26.89 6.89
C GLY A 134 -15.39 25.83 6.94
N ASN A 135 -15.26 25.11 8.06
CA ASN A 135 -14.23 24.09 8.24
C ASN A 135 -14.56 22.84 7.44
N THR A 136 -13.51 22.24 6.90
CA THR A 136 -13.59 21.01 6.12
C THR A 136 -13.07 19.85 6.95
N THR A 137 -13.86 18.78 7.10
CA THR A 137 -13.48 17.58 7.84
C THR A 137 -13.58 16.34 6.95
N ILE A 138 -12.86 15.29 7.33
CA ILE A 138 -13.02 13.96 6.73
C ILE A 138 -14.07 13.18 7.53
N VAL A 139 -15.03 12.59 6.83
CA VAL A 139 -16.05 11.73 7.42
C VAL A 139 -16.01 10.37 6.74
N TYR A 140 -15.83 9.32 7.54
CA TYR A 140 -15.81 7.94 7.08
C TYR A 140 -17.23 7.38 7.01
N LYS A 141 -17.68 6.99 5.82
CA LYS A 141 -19.07 6.51 5.62
C LYS A 141 -19.17 5.07 5.11
N CYS A 142 -18.10 4.52 4.56
CA CYS A 142 -18.06 3.19 4.00
C CYS A 142 -16.77 2.46 4.36
N GLY A 143 -16.81 1.14 4.22
CA GLY A 143 -15.64 0.28 4.36
C GLY A 143 -15.07 -0.16 3.01
N GLY A 144 -13.91 -0.81 3.07
CA GLY A 144 -13.30 -1.51 1.96
C GLY A 144 -12.31 -2.55 2.48
N THR A 145 -11.69 -3.25 1.55
CA THR A 145 -10.67 -4.26 1.82
C THR A 145 -9.45 -3.99 0.95
N ILE A 146 -8.29 -3.82 1.58
CA ILE A 146 -7.00 -3.78 0.90
C ILE A 146 -6.77 -5.17 0.28
N TYR A 147 -6.64 -5.23 -1.04
CA TYR A 147 -6.39 -6.50 -1.74
C TYR A 147 -5.00 -6.60 -2.35
N ASP A 148 -4.36 -5.46 -2.64
CA ASP A 148 -3.00 -5.38 -3.16
C ASP A 148 -2.36 -4.06 -2.71
N ARG A 149 -1.04 -3.92 -2.91
CA ARG A 149 -0.31 -2.71 -2.56
C ARG A 149 -0.84 -1.54 -3.39
N GLY A 150 -1.45 -0.57 -2.71
CA GLY A 150 -2.05 0.58 -3.35
C GLY A 150 -3.44 0.33 -3.95
N TYR A 151 -4.08 -0.80 -3.67
CA TYR A 151 -5.44 -1.06 -4.16
C TYR A 151 -6.41 -1.57 -3.09
N VAL A 152 -7.63 -1.05 -3.15
CA VAL A 152 -8.73 -1.35 -2.23
C VAL A 152 -9.97 -1.76 -3.01
N ILE A 153 -10.61 -2.85 -2.64
CA ILE A 153 -11.94 -3.23 -3.12
C ILE A 153 -12.99 -2.64 -2.18
N THR A 154 -14.06 -2.09 -2.75
CA THR A 154 -15.24 -1.63 -2.01
C THR A 154 -16.51 -1.93 -2.82
N ALA A 155 -17.66 -1.56 -2.28
CA ALA A 155 -18.94 -1.62 -2.98
C ALA A 155 -19.11 -0.39 -3.89
N ALA A 156 -19.73 -0.56 -5.05
CA ALA A 156 -19.99 0.55 -5.96
C ALA A 156 -20.99 1.56 -5.37
N HIS A 157 -21.99 1.08 -4.62
CA HIS A 157 -22.96 1.96 -3.96
C HIS A 157 -22.30 2.94 -2.97
N CYS A 158 -21.13 2.60 -2.42
CA CYS A 158 -20.38 3.50 -1.53
C CYS A 158 -20.04 4.82 -2.21
N LEU A 159 -19.85 4.81 -3.54
CA LEU A 159 -19.52 6.00 -4.33
C LEU A 159 -20.64 7.04 -4.37
N TYR A 160 -21.86 6.68 -3.94
CA TYR A 160 -23.06 7.51 -4.00
C TYR A 160 -23.49 8.07 -2.63
N HIS A 161 -22.68 7.92 -1.57
CA HIS A 161 -22.97 8.48 -0.23
C HIS A 161 -22.86 10.00 -0.13
N SER A 162 -22.28 10.65 -1.14
CA SER A 162 -22.11 12.08 -1.28
C SER A 162 -22.15 12.44 -2.76
N SER A 163 -22.30 13.73 -3.07
CA SER A 163 -22.11 14.22 -4.44
C SER A 163 -20.66 14.10 -4.92
N ASP A 164 -19.71 14.08 -3.99
CA ASP A 164 -18.29 13.90 -4.25
C ASP A 164 -17.86 12.45 -3.99
N LEU A 165 -16.83 12.01 -4.71
CA LEU A 165 -16.15 10.73 -4.46
C LEU A 165 -15.36 10.74 -3.14
N PRO A 166 -15.07 9.57 -2.55
CA PRO A 166 -14.15 9.48 -1.44
C PRO A 166 -12.78 10.03 -1.85
N VAL A 167 -12.09 10.68 -0.91
CA VAL A 167 -10.80 11.34 -1.16
C VAL A 167 -9.63 10.64 -0.47
N VAL A 168 -9.91 9.89 0.58
CA VAL A 168 -8.89 9.19 1.37
C VAL A 168 -9.37 7.79 1.78
N VAL A 169 -8.40 6.92 2.02
CA VAL A 169 -8.58 5.63 2.65
C VAL A 169 -7.80 5.60 3.96
N ARG A 170 -8.47 5.26 5.06
CA ARG A 170 -7.82 4.91 6.32
C ARG A 170 -7.59 3.40 6.39
N PRO A 171 -6.35 2.91 6.47
CA PRO A 171 -6.08 1.50 6.67
C PRO A 171 -6.57 1.04 8.05
N GLY A 172 -6.91 -0.24 8.15
CA GLY A 172 -7.36 -0.88 9.38
C GLY A 172 -6.25 -0.84 10.44
N GLY A 173 -6.68 -0.90 11.70
CA GLY A 173 -5.78 -0.82 12.85
C GLY A 173 -5.78 0.51 13.59
N PHE A 174 -6.46 1.52 13.04
CA PHE A 174 -6.67 2.81 13.68
C PHE A 174 -8.15 3.07 13.95
N ALA A 175 -8.45 3.81 15.01
CA ALA A 175 -9.79 4.33 15.22
C ALA A 175 -10.11 5.44 14.20
N LEU A 176 -11.38 5.59 13.83
CA LEU A 176 -11.81 6.59 12.84
C LEU A 176 -11.63 8.05 13.33
N ASN A 177 -11.53 8.25 14.64
CA ASN A 177 -11.27 9.54 15.28
C ASN A 177 -9.81 9.74 15.68
N ASP A 178 -8.94 8.76 15.40
CA ASP A 178 -7.52 8.84 15.69
C ASP A 178 -6.86 9.89 14.78
N THR A 179 -6.20 10.87 15.40
CA THR A 179 -5.50 11.97 14.72
C THR A 179 -4.08 11.61 14.31
N GLU A 180 -3.51 10.55 14.89
CA GLU A 180 -2.18 10.03 14.53
C GLU A 180 -2.26 8.95 13.43
N ALA A 181 -3.48 8.51 13.09
CA ALA A 181 -3.72 7.60 12.00
C ALA A 181 -3.27 8.17 10.65
N TRP A 182 -2.70 7.32 9.81
CA TRP A 182 -2.22 7.72 8.50
C TRP A 182 -3.23 7.42 7.41
N ASP A 183 -3.80 8.48 6.82
CA ASP A 183 -4.73 8.38 5.70
C ASP A 183 -3.99 8.39 4.36
N LEU A 184 -4.40 7.50 3.45
CA LEU A 184 -3.85 7.34 2.11
C LEU A 184 -4.72 8.07 1.10
N GLU A 185 -4.13 8.92 0.27
CA GLU A 185 -4.86 9.63 -0.78
C GLU A 185 -5.28 8.70 -1.93
N ILE A 186 -6.48 8.94 -2.44
CA ILE A 186 -7.01 8.21 -3.60
C ILE A 186 -6.48 8.85 -4.90
N GLU A 187 -5.98 8.00 -5.81
CA GLU A 187 -5.57 8.37 -7.16
C GLU A 187 -6.73 8.22 -8.13
N GLU A 188 -7.41 7.08 -8.09
CA GLU A 188 -8.45 6.72 -9.06
C GLU A 188 -9.54 5.86 -8.39
N VAL A 189 -10.77 6.04 -8.85
CA VAL A 189 -11.92 5.20 -8.47
C VAL A 189 -12.45 4.55 -9.75
N ILE A 190 -12.49 3.23 -9.76
CA ILE A 190 -12.89 2.40 -10.89
C ILE A 190 -14.18 1.68 -10.48
N GLU A 191 -15.31 2.24 -10.88
CA GLU A 191 -16.62 1.60 -10.71
C GLU A 191 -16.79 0.46 -11.73
N HIS A 192 -17.49 -0.60 -11.34
CA HIS A 192 -17.83 -1.65 -12.29
C HIS A 192 -18.71 -1.07 -13.42
N PRO A 193 -18.36 -1.29 -14.71
CA PRO A 193 -19.00 -0.60 -15.84
C PRO A 193 -20.49 -0.91 -16.02
N ASN A 194 -20.96 -2.03 -15.44
CA ASN A 194 -22.36 -2.46 -15.46
C ASN A 194 -23.08 -2.25 -14.12
N TYR A 195 -22.51 -1.45 -13.21
CA TYR A 195 -23.23 -1.05 -12.01
C TYR A 195 -24.25 0.03 -12.35
N GLU A 196 -25.47 -0.11 -11.82
CA GLU A 196 -26.54 0.87 -11.99
C GLU A 196 -27.11 1.20 -10.62
N TYR A 197 -26.84 2.39 -10.08
CA TYR A 197 -27.42 2.82 -8.81
C TYR A 197 -28.95 2.98 -8.92
N PRO A 198 -29.78 2.56 -7.93
CA PRO A 198 -29.45 1.99 -6.61
C PRO A 198 -29.51 0.46 -6.56
N ASN A 199 -29.20 -0.22 -7.66
CA ASN A 199 -29.24 -1.68 -7.74
C ASN A 199 -28.13 -2.33 -6.88
N ALA A 200 -28.32 -3.60 -6.55
CA ALA A 200 -27.34 -4.43 -5.84
C ALA A 200 -26.50 -5.31 -6.78
N TYR A 201 -26.87 -5.43 -8.06
CA TYR A 201 -26.07 -6.17 -9.04
C TYR A 201 -24.81 -5.40 -9.43
N ASN A 202 -23.70 -6.12 -9.58
CA ASN A 202 -22.38 -5.55 -9.90
C ASN A 202 -21.91 -4.48 -8.90
N ASP A 203 -22.33 -4.61 -7.64
CA ASP A 203 -22.01 -3.66 -6.56
C ASP A 203 -20.56 -3.82 -6.09
N ILE A 204 -19.61 -3.47 -6.97
CA ILE A 204 -18.18 -3.56 -6.75
C ILE A 204 -17.47 -2.39 -7.39
N ALA A 205 -16.50 -1.82 -6.68
CA ALA A 205 -15.59 -0.82 -7.18
C ALA A 205 -14.17 -1.08 -6.67
N ILE A 206 -13.18 -0.65 -7.46
CA ILE A 206 -11.77 -0.69 -7.11
C ILE A 206 -11.28 0.74 -6.91
N ILE A 207 -10.47 0.94 -5.88
CA ILE A 207 -9.85 2.21 -5.56
C ILE A 207 -8.35 2.03 -5.66
N ARG A 208 -7.71 2.90 -6.43
CA ARG A 208 -6.26 2.98 -6.56
C ARG A 208 -5.75 4.14 -5.73
N LEU A 209 -4.70 3.90 -4.97
CA LEU A 209 -4.10 4.87 -4.06
C LEU A 209 -2.88 5.54 -4.72
N LYS A 210 -2.62 6.79 -4.36
CA LYS A 210 -1.46 7.54 -4.88
C LYS A 210 -0.13 6.98 -4.41
N THR A 211 -0.11 6.41 -3.21
CA THR A 211 1.11 5.87 -2.58
C THR A 211 0.95 4.38 -2.37
N ILE A 212 1.96 3.63 -2.84
CA ILE A 212 2.12 2.20 -2.57
C ILE A 212 2.71 2.04 -1.17
N PHE A 213 2.18 1.12 -0.38
CA PHE A 213 2.63 0.81 0.98
C PHE A 213 3.07 -0.66 1.10
#